data_AF-A0A914PUF7-F1
#
_entry.id   AF-A0A914PUF7-F1
#
_cell.length_a   1.000
_cell.length_b   1.000
_cell.length_c   1.000
_cell.angle_alpha   90.00
_cell.angle_beta   90.00
_cell.angle_gamma   90.00
#
_symmetry.space_group_name_H-M   'P 1'
#
loop_
_entity.id
_entity.type
_entity.pdbx_description
1 polymer ?
#
loop_
_entity_poly.entity_id
_entity_poly.type
_entity_poly.pdbx_seq_one_letter_code
_entity_poly.pdbx_strand_id
1 'polypeptide(L)'
;MASHSYDENVGEDDSNIAENTSDSVYKKRQESIQKIIEKLIHAVNCKNESCTTFATCNRLKQILSHLQICKNRKENKCSVCKQMIALCCFHAKQCKAEICQIPFCRQFKLKFAEKDQKKFVQEFKKFQLEDVEEFISM
;
A
#
# COMPACT_ATOMS: atom_id res chain seq x y z
N MET A 1 -35.77 19.87 -33.55
CA MET A 1 -34.40 19.70 -34.08
C MET A 1 -33.43 20.21 -33.03
N ALA A 2 -32.35 19.47 -32.81
CA ALA A 2 -31.45 19.50 -31.67
C ALA A 2 -30.62 20.79 -31.54
N SER A 3 -30.13 21.06 -30.32
CA SER A 3 -28.74 21.43 -29.96
C SER A 3 -28.70 21.76 -28.46
N HIS A 4 -28.26 20.85 -27.60
CA HIS A 4 -26.91 20.78 -27.01
C HIS A 4 -26.54 21.96 -26.10
N SER A 5 -26.63 21.73 -24.79
CA SER A 5 -26.02 22.53 -23.72
C SER A 5 -25.00 21.63 -22.98
N TYR A 6 -23.72 21.84 -23.26
CA TYR A 6 -22.58 21.34 -22.48
C TYR A 6 -21.49 22.41 -22.36
N ASP A 7 -20.71 22.26 -21.30
CA ASP A 7 -19.50 22.96 -20.83
C ASP A 7 -19.75 24.13 -19.86
N GLU A 8 -19.57 23.95 -18.53
CA GLU A 8 -18.32 23.79 -17.76
C GLU A 8 -17.39 25.01 -17.87
N ASN A 9 -17.28 25.79 -16.80
CA ASN A 9 -16.10 25.78 -15.92
C ASN A 9 -16.26 26.80 -14.79
N VAL A 10 -16.11 26.31 -13.56
CA VAL A 10 -15.99 27.08 -12.32
C VAL A 10 -14.49 27.17 -11.99
N GLY A 11 -13.97 28.38 -12.04
CA GLY A 11 -12.74 28.86 -11.39
C GLY A 11 -13.00 30.34 -11.11
N GLU A 12 -12.60 30.94 -9.99
CA GLU A 12 -11.33 30.84 -9.30
C GLU A 12 -11.57 31.15 -7.81
N ASP A 13 -11.08 30.30 -6.89
CA ASP A 13 -10.79 30.70 -5.51
C ASP A 13 -9.27 30.66 -5.38
N ASP A 14 -8.70 31.86 -5.47
CA ASP A 14 -7.30 32.14 -5.18
C ASP A 14 -7.22 32.58 -3.71
N SER A 15 -6.83 31.65 -2.84
CA SER A 15 -6.45 31.97 -1.47
C SER A 15 -5.12 31.29 -1.11
N ASN A 16 -4.10 32.13 -1.24
CA ASN A 16 -2.70 31.95 -0.93
C ASN A 16 -2.47 31.95 0.59
N ILE A 17 -2.00 30.85 1.19
CA ILE A 17 -1.19 30.88 2.43
C ILE A 17 -0.11 29.79 2.34
N ALA A 18 1.11 30.25 2.10
CA ALA A 18 2.34 29.49 2.25
C ALA A 18 2.66 29.29 3.74
N GLU A 19 2.57 28.05 4.24
CA GLU A 19 3.42 27.42 5.27
C GLU A 19 2.92 25.97 5.53
N ASN A 20 3.83 24.99 5.63
CA ASN A 20 3.63 23.52 5.73
C ASN A 20 3.32 22.71 4.44
N THR A 21 4.16 22.85 3.41
CA THR A 21 4.13 21.97 2.21
C THR A 21 4.58 20.53 2.48
N SER A 22 5.45 20.27 3.46
CA SER A 22 5.95 18.92 3.79
C SER A 22 4.91 18.05 4.49
N ASP A 23 4.24 18.60 5.50
CA ASP A 23 3.30 17.85 6.35
C ASP A 23 1.99 17.54 5.60
N SER A 24 1.55 18.46 4.75
CA SER A 24 0.35 18.27 3.92
C SER A 24 0.57 17.22 2.82
N VAL A 25 1.76 17.15 2.22
CA VAL A 25 2.14 16.11 1.25
C VAL A 25 2.28 14.75 1.92
N TYR A 26 2.90 14.69 3.11
CA TYR A 26 3.02 13.46 3.90
C TYR A 26 1.64 12.87 4.26
N LYS A 27 0.72 13.71 4.75
CA LYS A 27 -0.65 13.31 5.09
C LYS A 27 -1.39 12.76 3.87
N LYS A 28 -1.31 13.43 2.72
CA LYS A 28 -1.89 12.95 1.44
C LYS A 28 -1.30 11.60 1.02
N ARG A 29 0.01 11.38 1.21
CA ARG A 29 0.67 10.09 0.94
C ARG A 29 0.14 9.01 1.88
N GLN A 30 0.02 9.29 3.17
CA GLN A 30 -0.53 8.34 4.14
C GLN A 30 -1.98 7.94 3.81
N GLU A 31 -2.85 8.92 3.50
CA GLU A 31 -4.23 8.65 3.08
C GLU A 31 -4.27 7.78 1.82
N SER A 32 -3.36 8.01 0.88
CA SER A 32 -3.25 7.21 -0.35
C SER A 32 -2.83 5.78 -0.05
N ILE A 33 -1.87 5.57 0.85
CA ILE A 33 -1.45 4.23 1.31
C ILE A 33 -2.62 3.51 1.96
N GLN A 34 -3.35 4.18 2.85
CA GLN A 34 -4.49 3.59 3.54
C GLN A 34 -5.58 3.14 2.56
N LYS A 35 -5.91 3.97 1.56
CA LYS A 35 -6.85 3.61 0.48
C LYS A 35 -6.40 2.38 -0.31
N ILE A 36 -5.09 2.22 -0.54
CA ILE A 36 -4.57 1.03 -1.23
C ILE A 36 -4.70 -0.21 -0.32
N ILE A 37 -4.49 -0.08 0.99
CA ILE A 37 -4.65 -1.17 1.95
C ILE A 37 -6.10 -1.64 2.02
N GLU A 38 -7.06 -0.73 2.03
CA GLU A 38 -8.48 -1.07 1.98
C GLU A 38 -8.82 -1.90 0.72
N LYS A 39 -8.32 -1.45 -0.43
CA LYS A 39 -8.48 -2.17 -1.70
C LYS A 39 -7.76 -3.53 -1.68
N LEU A 40 -6.62 -3.64 -1.01
CA LEU A 40 -5.88 -4.89 -0.83
C LEU A 40 -6.67 -5.89 0.04
N ILE A 41 -7.22 -5.44 1.17
CA ILE A 41 -8.07 -6.26 2.04
C ILE A 41 -9.28 -6.77 1.27
N HIS A 42 -9.91 -5.91 0.46
CA HIS A 42 -10.97 -6.35 -0.44
C HIS A 42 -10.45 -7.42 -1.41
N ALA A 43 -9.36 -7.16 -2.13
CA ALA A 43 -8.85 -8.05 -3.17
C ALA A 43 -8.52 -9.46 -2.63
N VAL A 44 -7.97 -9.56 -1.42
CA VAL A 44 -7.66 -10.83 -0.74
C VAL A 44 -8.93 -11.63 -0.41
N ASN A 45 -10.02 -10.97 -0.05
CA ASN A 45 -11.28 -11.63 0.32
C ASN A 45 -12.27 -11.78 -0.85
N CYS A 46 -12.04 -11.07 -1.94
CA CYS A 46 -12.95 -11.02 -3.08
C CYS A 46 -12.85 -12.30 -3.91
N LYS A 47 -13.94 -13.06 -4.02
CA LYS A 47 -14.02 -14.27 -4.86
C LYS A 47 -14.42 -14.01 -6.30
N ASN A 48 -14.95 -12.81 -6.62
CA ASN A 48 -15.40 -12.47 -7.96
C ASN A 48 -14.22 -12.17 -8.89
N GLU A 49 -14.02 -12.98 -9.93
CA GLU A 49 -12.95 -12.84 -10.92
C GLU A 49 -13.07 -11.58 -11.79
N SER A 50 -14.29 -11.10 -12.01
CA SER A 50 -14.61 -9.89 -12.74
C SER A 50 -15.18 -8.82 -11.81
N CYS A 51 -14.53 -8.60 -10.66
CA CYS A 51 -14.98 -7.61 -9.68
C CYS A 51 -14.92 -6.20 -10.28
N THR A 52 -16.05 -5.49 -10.23
CA THR A 52 -16.19 -4.10 -10.70
C THR A 52 -16.28 -3.07 -9.56
N THR A 53 -16.47 -3.52 -8.31
CA THR A 53 -16.56 -2.64 -7.11
C THR A 53 -15.31 -1.78 -6.94
N PHE A 54 -14.13 -2.34 -7.20
CA PHE A 54 -12.89 -1.58 -7.29
C PHE A 54 -12.20 -1.92 -8.60
N ALA A 55 -11.96 -0.91 -9.45
CA ALA A 55 -11.22 -1.07 -10.70
C ALA A 55 -9.81 -1.70 -10.52
N THR A 56 -9.24 -1.58 -9.32
CA THR A 56 -7.91 -2.12 -8.97
C THR A 56 -7.94 -3.55 -8.40
N CYS A 57 -9.12 -4.11 -8.10
CA CYS A 57 -9.24 -5.42 -7.46
C CYS A 57 -8.54 -6.52 -8.26
N ASN A 58 -8.83 -6.60 -9.57
CA ASN A 58 -8.26 -7.64 -10.44
C ASN A 58 -6.73 -7.50 -10.58
N ARG A 59 -6.22 -6.25 -10.65
CA ARG A 59 -4.78 -5.99 -10.65
C ARG A 59 -4.11 -6.43 -9.35
N LEU A 60 -4.73 -6.15 -8.21
CA LEU A 60 -4.22 -6.58 -6.90
C LEU A 60 -4.21 -8.10 -6.77
N LYS A 61 -5.25 -8.79 -7.25
CA LYS A 61 -5.29 -10.26 -7.33
C LYS A 61 -4.14 -10.84 -8.16
N GLN A 62 -3.86 -10.25 -9.33
CA GLN A 62 -2.73 -10.67 -10.16
C GLN A 62 -1.39 -10.48 -9.43
N ILE A 63 -1.20 -9.36 -8.71
CA ILE A 63 0.01 -9.13 -7.92
C ILE A 63 0.12 -10.15 -6.76
N LEU A 64 -0.99 -10.47 -6.10
CA LEU A 64 -1.03 -11.49 -5.04
C LEU A 64 -0.67 -12.89 -5.57
N SER A 65 -1.16 -13.26 -6.75
CA SER A 65 -0.76 -14.50 -7.43
C SER A 65 0.73 -14.48 -7.81
N HIS A 66 1.19 -13.37 -8.40
CA HIS A 66 2.60 -13.17 -8.73
C HIS A 66 3.50 -13.32 -7.51
N LEU A 67 3.13 -12.76 -6.37
CA LEU A 67 3.90 -12.91 -5.13
C LEU A 67 4.15 -14.39 -4.79
N GLN A 68 3.20 -15.29 -5.00
CA GLN A 68 3.36 -16.70 -4.64
C GLN A 68 4.39 -17.42 -5.52
N ILE A 69 4.42 -17.10 -6.81
CA ILE A 69 5.19 -17.85 -7.83
C ILE A 69 6.47 -17.13 -8.29
N CYS A 70 6.68 -15.87 -7.92
CA CYS A 70 7.81 -15.08 -8.38
C CYS A 70 9.14 -15.58 -7.80
N LYS A 71 9.98 -16.15 -8.67
CA LYS A 71 11.35 -16.60 -8.32
C LYS A 71 12.26 -15.43 -7.95
N ASN A 72 12.14 -14.32 -8.69
CA ASN A 72 12.92 -13.09 -8.49
C ASN A 72 12.59 -12.36 -7.17
N ARG A 73 11.52 -12.76 -6.46
CA ARG A 73 11.21 -12.29 -5.10
C ARG A 73 12.30 -12.68 -4.12
N LYS A 74 12.81 -13.92 -4.19
CA LYS A 74 13.81 -14.43 -3.23
C LYS A 74 15.15 -13.71 -3.32
N GLU A 75 15.50 -13.26 -4.53
CA GLU A 75 16.72 -12.49 -4.81
C GLU A 75 16.50 -10.98 -4.75
N ASN A 76 15.30 -10.51 -4.37
CA ASN A 76 14.98 -9.09 -4.27
C ASN A 76 15.19 -8.31 -5.58
N LYS A 77 14.96 -8.97 -6.72
CA LYS A 77 15.07 -8.38 -8.06
C LYS A 77 13.74 -7.91 -8.63
N CYS A 78 12.62 -8.25 -7.99
CA CYS A 78 11.28 -7.86 -8.46
C CYS A 78 10.73 -6.63 -7.73
N SER A 79 10.61 -5.50 -8.45
CA SER A 79 10.06 -4.24 -7.92
C SER A 79 8.59 -4.34 -7.51
N VAL A 80 7.78 -5.11 -8.24
CA VAL A 80 6.37 -5.37 -7.89
C VAL A 80 6.27 -6.10 -6.55
N CYS A 81 7.09 -7.14 -6.35
CA CYS A 81 7.14 -7.85 -5.07
C CYS A 81 7.59 -6.94 -3.94
N LYS A 82 8.63 -6.12 -4.15
CA LYS A 82 9.11 -5.15 -3.15
C LYS A 82 8.00 -4.21 -2.69
N GLN A 83 7.30 -3.59 -3.63
CA GLN A 83 6.20 -2.66 -3.32
C GLN A 83 5.08 -3.35 -2.55
N MET A 84 4.68 -4.56 -2.96
CA MET A 84 3.60 -5.28 -2.28
C MET A 84 4.00 -5.74 -0.87
N ILE A 85 5.26 -6.18 -0.68
CA ILE A 85 5.80 -6.54 0.64
C ILE A 85 5.83 -5.32 1.56
N ALA A 86 6.24 -4.14 1.07
CA ALA A 86 6.22 -2.90 1.83
C ALA A 86 4.78 -2.51 2.25
N LEU A 87 3.81 -2.63 1.35
CA LEU A 87 2.40 -2.38 1.66
C LEU A 87 1.87 -3.34 2.75
N CYS A 88 2.23 -4.62 2.68
CA CYS A 88 1.88 -5.60 3.71
C CYS A 88 2.52 -5.27 5.07
N CYS A 89 3.74 -4.71 5.07
CA CYS A 89 4.42 -4.23 6.26
C CYS A 89 3.67 -3.06 6.90
N PHE A 90 3.23 -2.07 6.11
CA PHE A 90 2.42 -0.96 6.64
C PHE A 90 1.12 -1.46 7.27
N HIS A 91 0.41 -2.35 6.59
CA HIS A 91 -0.80 -2.97 7.12
C HIS A 91 -0.54 -3.66 8.47
N ALA A 92 0.57 -4.43 8.57
CA ALA A 92 0.89 -5.20 9.76
C ALA A 92 1.14 -4.35 11.01
N LYS A 93 1.63 -3.09 10.88
CA LYS A 93 1.84 -2.20 12.03
C LYS A 93 0.56 -1.89 12.81
N GLN A 94 -0.57 -1.79 12.09
CA GLN A 94 -1.86 -1.39 12.66
C GLN A 94 -2.86 -2.55 12.74
N CYS A 95 -2.55 -3.68 12.12
CA CYS A 95 -3.44 -4.84 12.06
C CYS A 95 -3.56 -5.54 13.42
N LYS A 96 -4.75 -5.48 14.02
CA LYS A 96 -5.08 -6.15 15.28
C LYS A 96 -5.78 -7.51 15.11
N ALA A 97 -6.09 -7.91 13.87
CA ALA A 97 -6.77 -9.17 13.60
C ALA A 97 -5.88 -10.35 13.98
N GLU A 98 -6.38 -11.30 14.78
CA GLU A 98 -5.64 -12.51 15.16
C GLU A 98 -5.31 -13.35 13.92
N ILE A 99 -6.33 -13.59 13.07
CA ILE A 99 -6.21 -14.28 11.80
C ILE A 99 -6.35 -13.26 10.67
N CYS A 100 -5.23 -12.89 10.06
CA CYS A 100 -5.20 -11.97 8.93
C CYS A 100 -4.86 -12.71 7.63
N GLN A 101 -5.64 -12.47 6.58
CA GLN A 101 -5.45 -13.10 5.26
C GLN A 101 -4.44 -12.34 4.37
N ILE A 102 -4.01 -11.14 4.76
CA ILE A 102 -3.00 -10.38 4.02
C ILE A 102 -1.65 -11.14 4.08
N PRO A 103 -1.02 -11.46 2.93
CA PRO A 103 0.29 -12.10 2.91
C PRO A 103 1.31 -11.33 3.73
N PHE A 104 2.25 -12.04 4.35
CA PHE A 104 3.31 -11.48 5.21
C PHE A 104 2.85 -10.75 6.49
N CYS A 105 1.57 -10.41 6.65
CA CYS A 105 1.08 -9.68 7.82
C CYS A 105 1.42 -10.37 9.14
N ARG A 106 1.20 -11.69 9.24
CA ARG A 106 1.60 -12.48 10.43
C ARG A 106 3.11 -12.46 10.67
N GLN A 107 3.91 -12.61 9.61
CA GLN A 107 5.37 -12.62 9.72
C GLN A 107 5.86 -11.27 10.24
N PHE A 108 5.33 -10.17 9.71
CA PHE A 108 5.66 -8.83 10.16
C PHE A 108 5.17 -8.53 11.57
N LYS A 109 3.95 -8.94 11.95
CA LYS A 109 3.48 -8.80 13.33
C LYS A 109 4.38 -9.51 14.34
N LEU A 110 4.82 -10.74 14.04
CA LEU A 110 5.77 -11.46 14.89
C LEU A 110 7.08 -10.69 15.02
N LYS A 111 7.60 -10.17 13.90
CA LYS A 111 8.82 -9.39 13.89
C LYS A 111 8.70 -8.04 14.61
N PHE A 112 7.56 -7.37 14.56
CA PHE A 112 7.31 -6.16 15.34
C PHE A 112 7.21 -6.43 16.85
N ALA A 113 6.80 -7.64 17.24
CA ALA A 113 6.79 -8.07 18.63
C ALA A 113 8.18 -8.49 19.15
N GLU A 114 9.15 -8.78 18.27
CA GLU A 114 10.53 -9.02 18.66
C GLU A 114 11.13 -7.73 19.24
N LYS A 115 11.75 -7.81 20.42
CA LYS A 115 12.36 -6.65 21.11
C LYS A 115 13.56 -6.05 20.36
N ASP A 116 14.08 -6.71 19.33
CA ASP A 116 15.28 -6.32 18.59
C ASP A 116 14.94 -5.69 17.24
N GLN A 117 14.48 -4.43 17.29
CA GLN A 117 14.12 -3.63 16.11
C GLN A 117 15.27 -3.54 15.08
N LYS A 118 16.54 -3.63 15.53
CA LYS A 118 17.72 -3.57 14.65
C LYS A 118 17.80 -4.79 13.73
N LYS A 119 17.52 -5.99 14.24
CA LYS A 119 17.48 -7.21 13.41
C LYS A 119 16.38 -7.16 12.38
N PHE A 120 15.20 -6.65 12.76
CA PHE A 120 14.09 -6.48 11.84
C PHE A 120 14.45 -5.55 10.67
N VAL A 121 14.95 -4.36 10.98
CA VAL A 121 15.44 -3.39 10.01
C VAL A 121 16.49 -4.01 9.06
N GLN A 122 17.47 -4.73 9.62
CA GLN A 122 18.52 -5.38 8.82
C GLN A 122 17.97 -6.46 7.88
N GLU A 123 16.96 -7.23 8.29
CA GLU A 123 16.30 -8.19 7.39
C GLU A 123 15.56 -7.51 6.25
N PHE A 124 14.96 -6.34 6.49
CA PHE A 124 14.32 -5.55 5.44
C PHE A 124 15.32 -4.90 4.49
N LYS A 125 16.51 -4.52 4.98
CA LYS A 125 17.62 -4.11 4.11
C LYS A 125 18.01 -5.22 3.13
N LYS A 126 17.89 -6.50 3.52
CA LYS A 126 18.09 -7.61 2.57
C LYS A 126 17.09 -7.56 1.41
N PHE A 127 15.85 -7.15 1.67
CA PHE A 127 14.83 -6.92 0.64
C PHE A 127 15.03 -5.64 -0.19
N GLN A 128 16.11 -4.87 0.07
CA GLN A 128 16.41 -3.59 -0.58
C GLN A 128 15.21 -2.63 -0.46
N LEU A 129 14.57 -2.66 0.71
CA LEU A 129 13.47 -1.79 1.08
C LEU A 129 14.03 -0.66 1.95
N GLU A 130 14.85 0.19 1.36
CA GLU A 130 15.64 1.21 2.06
C GLU A 130 14.76 2.22 2.81
N ASP A 131 13.58 2.53 2.27
CA ASP A 131 12.61 3.43 2.90
C ASP A 131 11.93 2.84 4.15
N VAL A 132 12.08 1.54 4.43
CA VAL A 132 11.36 0.89 5.53
C VAL A 132 11.89 1.31 6.91
N GLU A 133 13.13 1.82 7.01
CA GLU A 133 13.65 2.40 8.25
C GLU A 133 12.80 3.60 8.74
N GLU A 134 12.48 4.53 7.84
CA GLU A 134 11.56 5.64 8.15
C GLU A 134 10.18 5.09 8.54
N PHE A 135 9.65 4.11 7.80
CA PHE A 135 8.35 3.52 8.11
C PHE A 135 8.33 2.71 9.41
N ILE A 136 9.45 2.20 9.92
CA ILE A 136 9.53 1.46 11.18
C ILE A 136 9.61 2.39 12.38
N SER A 137 10.42 3.45 12.26
CA SER A 137 10.68 4.40 13.33
C SER A 137 9.53 5.37 13.62
N MET A 138 8.54 5.46 12.73
CA MET A 138 7.29 6.23 12.89
C MET A 138 6.14 5.39 13.43
#